data_AF-A0A3E0NH60-F1
#
_entry.id   AF-A0A3E0NH60-F1
#
_cell.length_a   1.000
_cell.length_b   1.000
_cell.length_c   1.000
_cell.angle_alpha   90.00
_cell.angle_beta   90.00
_cell.angle_gamma   90.00
#
_symmetry.space_group_name_H-M   'P 1'
#
loop_
_entity.id
_entity.type
_entity.pdbx_description
1 polymer ?
#
loop_
_entity_poly.entity_id
_entity_poly.type
_entity_poly.pdbx_seq_one_letter_code
_entity_poly.pdbx_strand_id
1 'polypeptide(L)'
;MSLTLNRLIFLQIIYCAAGLLYNVASLMAMREGDAAWAPTDAVFGVVGMTTYLLFVATAMLEQKVIYRLLMAIAVLLMGYNGVLKHVLNVGNLHLYQSVWTWLSAILVNSSGTVLAMIGACGLFQRSSNQS
;
A
#
# COMPACT_ATOMS: atom_id res chain seq x y z
N MET A 1 22.48 2.73 -7.65
CA MET A 1 21.54 3.78 -8.09
C MET A 1 20.81 4.28 -6.86
N SER A 2 20.95 5.54 -6.49
CA SER A 2 20.27 6.10 -5.32
C SER A 2 18.79 6.37 -5.62
N LEU A 3 17.92 6.14 -4.63
CA LEU A 3 16.49 6.42 -4.75
C LEU A 3 16.24 7.91 -4.48
N THR A 4 15.66 8.63 -5.44
CA THR A 4 15.26 10.04 -5.26
C THR A 4 13.85 10.11 -4.67
N LEU A 5 13.51 11.24 -4.01
CA LEU A 5 12.15 11.46 -3.48
C LEU A 5 11.09 11.35 -4.58
N ASN A 6 11.32 11.92 -5.76
CA ASN A 6 10.35 11.86 -6.87
C ASN A 6 10.11 10.41 -7.33
N ARG A 7 11.16 9.59 -7.38
CA ARG A 7 11.03 8.18 -7.73
C ARG A 7 10.30 7.38 -6.64
N LEU A 8 10.55 7.69 -5.37
CA LEU A 8 9.82 7.08 -4.26
C LEU A 8 8.32 7.43 -4.32
N ILE A 9 7.98 8.71 -4.50
CA ILE A 9 6.58 9.17 -4.66
C ILE A 9 5.93 8.45 -5.84
N PHE A 10 6.60 8.37 -6.99
CA PHE A 10 6.10 7.67 -8.16
C PHE A 10 5.80 6.19 -7.89
N LEU A 11 6.72 5.48 -7.22
CA LEU A 11 6.50 4.08 -6.82
C LEU A 11 5.35 3.95 -5.82
N GLN A 12 5.21 4.90 -4.89
CA GLN A 12 4.11 4.95 -3.93
C GLN A 12 2.76 5.16 -4.62
N ILE A 13 2.70 5.98 -5.67
CA ILE A 13 1.51 6.17 -6.50
C ILE A 13 1.17 4.88 -7.27
N ILE A 14 2.17 4.22 -7.87
CA ILE A 14 1.96 2.91 -8.54
C ILE A 14 1.42 1.87 -7.56
N TYR A 15 1.99 1.81 -6.36
CA TYR A 15 1.52 0.93 -5.29
C TYR A 15 0.04 1.20 -4.97
N CYS A 16 -0.34 2.46 -4.75
CA CYS A 16 -1.73 2.83 -4.50
C CYS A 16 -2.65 2.48 -5.66
N ALA A 17 -2.23 2.69 -6.90
CA ALA A 17 -3.00 2.30 -8.07
C ALA A 17 -3.22 0.78 -8.12
N ALA A 18 -2.17 -0.02 -7.89
CA ALA A 18 -2.28 -1.48 -7.82
C ALA A 18 -3.21 -1.94 -6.67
N GLY A 19 -3.10 -1.31 -5.49
CA GLY A 19 -3.96 -1.58 -4.35
C GLY A 19 -5.43 -1.21 -4.60
N LEU A 20 -5.69 -0.08 -5.24
CA LEU A 20 -7.04 0.32 -5.64
C LEU A 20 -7.62 -0.66 -6.65
N LEU A 21 -6.86 -1.03 -7.68
CA LEU A 21 -7.29 -2.01 -8.69
C LEU A 21 -7.62 -3.36 -8.03
N TYR A 22 -6.80 -3.84 -7.10
CA TYR A 22 -7.05 -5.08 -6.37
C TYR A 22 -8.38 -5.03 -5.61
N ASN A 23 -8.63 -3.95 -4.86
CA ASN A 23 -9.86 -3.81 -4.07
C ASN A 23 -11.09 -3.59 -4.95
N VAL A 24 -10.98 -2.79 -6.01
CA VAL A 24 -12.07 -2.58 -6.97
C VAL A 24 -12.42 -3.89 -7.70
N ALA A 25 -11.42 -4.65 -8.14
CA ALA A 25 -11.65 -5.96 -8.74
C ALA A 25 -12.33 -6.93 -7.75
N SER A 26 -11.92 -6.91 -6.47
CA SER A 26 -12.61 -7.67 -5.43
C SER A 26 -14.08 -7.25 -5.26
N LEU A 27 -14.38 -5.94 -5.30
CA LEU A 27 -15.76 -5.44 -5.23
C LEU A 27 -16.58 -5.84 -6.45
N MET A 28 -15.99 -5.86 -7.65
CA MET A 28 -16.65 -6.29 -8.87
C MET A 28 -16.98 -7.79 -8.82
N ALA A 29 -16.03 -8.63 -8.41
CA ALA A 29 -16.27 -10.06 -8.21
C ALA A 29 -17.43 -10.31 -7.22
N MET A 30 -17.45 -9.61 -6.08
CA MET A 30 -18.54 -9.72 -5.12
C MET A 30 -19.90 -9.30 -5.68
N ARG A 31 -19.95 -8.35 -6.62
CA ARG A 31 -21.20 -7.95 -7.29
C ARG A 31 -21.70 -9.00 -8.28
N GLU A 32 -20.80 -9.79 -8.86
CA GLU A 32 -21.12 -10.89 -9.77
C GLU A 32 -21.51 -12.19 -9.01
N GLY A 33 -21.44 -12.19 -7.68
CA GLY A 33 -21.74 -13.32 -6.82
C GLY A 33 -20.53 -14.20 -6.49
N ASP A 34 -19.34 -13.82 -6.95
CA ASP A 34 -18.10 -14.50 -6.64
C ASP A 34 -17.59 -14.19 -5.23
N ALA A 35 -16.71 -15.06 -4.72
CA ALA A 35 -16.01 -14.82 -3.47
C ALA A 35 -15.08 -13.59 -3.57
N ALA A 36 -14.94 -12.87 -2.45
CA ALA A 36 -14.00 -11.76 -2.33
C ALA A 36 -12.56 -12.24 -2.58
N TRP A 37 -11.73 -11.38 -3.18
CA TRP A 37 -10.34 -11.71 -3.49
C TRP A 37 -9.51 -11.90 -2.22
N ALA A 38 -9.85 -11.17 -1.14
CA ALA A 38 -9.28 -11.30 0.18
C ALA A 38 -10.38 -11.19 1.26
N PRO A 39 -10.17 -11.74 2.46
CA PRO A 39 -11.11 -11.65 3.59
C PRO A 39 -11.14 -10.27 4.26
N THR A 40 -10.26 -9.36 3.85
CA THR A 40 -10.32 -7.97 4.29
C THR A 40 -11.35 -7.24 3.43
N ASP A 41 -12.24 -6.49 4.09
CA ASP A 41 -13.27 -5.71 3.41
C ASP A 41 -12.63 -4.71 2.42
N ALA A 42 -13.03 -4.86 1.15
CA ALA A 42 -12.45 -4.11 0.04
C ALA A 42 -12.77 -2.61 0.10
N VAL A 43 -13.86 -2.19 0.75
CA VAL A 43 -14.18 -0.77 0.97
C VAL A 43 -13.14 -0.15 1.89
N PHE A 44 -12.82 -0.82 3.01
CA PHE A 44 -11.74 -0.37 3.90
C PHE A 44 -10.37 -0.36 3.18
N GLY A 45 -10.15 -1.30 2.26
CA GLY A 45 -8.97 -1.30 1.39
C GLY A 45 -8.89 -0.05 0.49
N VAL A 46 -9.99 0.32 -0.19
CA VAL A 46 -10.06 1.53 -1.02
C VAL A 46 -9.84 2.80 -0.19
N VAL A 47 -10.48 2.88 0.98
CA VAL A 47 -10.30 4.00 1.91
C VAL A 47 -8.85 4.10 2.35
N GLY A 48 -8.24 2.98 2.77
CA GLY A 48 -6.84 2.93 3.18
C GLY A 48 -5.86 3.37 2.09
N MET A 49 -6.06 2.92 0.84
CA MET A 49 -5.23 3.33 -0.29
C MET A 49 -5.38 4.82 -0.60
N THR A 50 -6.59 5.35 -0.50
CA THR A 50 -6.86 6.79 -0.69
C THR A 50 -6.21 7.61 0.42
N THR A 51 -6.32 7.19 1.68
CA THR A 51 -5.64 7.82 2.81
C THR A 51 -4.13 7.80 2.64
N TYR A 52 -3.55 6.69 2.16
CA TYR A 52 -2.13 6.62 1.87
C TYR A 52 -1.70 7.61 0.79
N LEU A 53 -2.49 7.78 -0.29
CA LEU A 53 -2.22 8.82 -1.30
C LEU A 53 -2.21 10.23 -0.70
N LEU A 54 -3.11 10.54 0.22
CA LEU A 54 -3.10 11.82 0.94
C LEU A 54 -1.82 12.01 1.76
N PHE A 55 -1.31 10.93 2.36
CA PHE A 55 -0.03 10.99 3.06
C PHE A 55 1.12 11.27 2.09
N VAL A 56 1.15 10.61 0.93
CA VAL A 56 2.14 10.85 -0.13
C VAL A 56 2.07 12.29 -0.65
N ALA A 57 0.87 12.86 -0.77
CA ALA A 57 0.69 14.24 -1.23
C ALA A 57 1.42 15.27 -0.35
N THR A 58 1.60 14.99 0.94
CA THR A 58 2.39 15.89 1.82
C THR A 58 3.86 16.00 1.40
N ALA A 59 4.43 14.96 0.78
CA ALA A 59 5.78 15.04 0.20
C ALA A 59 5.82 15.93 -1.05
N MET A 60 4.74 15.92 -1.85
CA MET A 60 4.60 16.78 -3.04
C MET A 60 4.45 18.25 -2.65
N LEU A 61 3.88 18.53 -1.48
CA LEU A 61 3.80 19.87 -0.87
C LEU A 61 5.09 20.27 -0.12
N GLU A 62 6.18 19.52 -0.30
CA GLU A 62 7.48 19.72 0.36
C GLU A 62 7.47 19.59 1.91
N GLN A 63 6.38 19.13 2.51
CA GLN A 63 6.22 18.93 3.95
C GLN A 63 6.87 17.62 4.43
N LYS A 64 8.20 17.54 4.28
CA LYS A 64 8.98 16.29 4.49
C LYS A 64 8.86 15.71 5.90
N VAL A 65 8.75 16.54 6.93
CA VAL A 65 8.60 16.05 8.32
C VAL A 65 7.25 15.37 8.50
N ILE A 66 6.18 16.02 8.04
CA ILE A 66 4.82 15.48 8.09
C ILE A 66 4.74 14.19 7.29
N TYR A 67 5.28 14.19 6.05
CA TYR A 67 5.35 13.00 5.23
C TYR A 67 6.01 11.82 5.96
N ARG A 68 7.17 12.01 6.58
CA ARG A 68 7.87 10.94 7.30
C ARG A 68 7.06 10.38 8.46
N LEU A 69 6.40 11.25 9.23
CA LEU A 69 5.52 10.82 10.33
C LEU A 69 4.32 10.03 9.81
N LEU A 70 3.66 10.50 8.76
CA LEU A 70 2.53 9.80 8.15
C LEU A 70 2.94 8.47 7.53
N MET A 71 4.13 8.39 6.94
CA MET A 71 4.69 7.13 6.45
C MET A 71 4.98 6.15 7.59
N ALA A 72 5.45 6.62 8.75
CA ALA A 72 5.65 5.77 9.93
C ALA A 72 4.32 5.19 10.43
N ILE A 73 3.26 6.00 10.46
CA ILE A 73 1.90 5.54 10.77
C ILE A 73 1.43 4.49 9.74
N ALA A 74 1.67 4.74 8.45
CA ALA A 74 1.31 3.81 7.39
C ALA A 74 2.03 2.45 7.54
N VAL A 75 3.31 2.43 7.92
CA VAL A 75 4.06 1.18 8.20
C VAL A 75 3.36 0.35 9.27
N LEU A 76 2.95 0.98 10.38
CA LEU A 76 2.28 0.27 11.47
C LEU A 76 0.93 -0.30 11.04
N LEU A 77 0.11 0.54 10.38
CA LEU A 77 -1.23 0.15 9.95
C LEU A 77 -1.20 -0.95 8.88
N MET A 78 -0.33 -0.81 7.87
CA MET A 78 -0.22 -1.75 6.76
C MET A 78 0.59 -2.99 7.10
N GLY A 79 1.60 -2.89 7.96
CA GLY A 79 2.41 -4.03 8.38
C GLY A 79 1.55 -5.11 9.01
N TYR A 80 0.67 -4.73 9.94
CA TYR A 80 -0.26 -5.68 10.56
C TYR A 80 -1.44 -6.04 9.64
N ASN A 81 -2.23 -5.06 9.22
CA ASN A 81 -3.50 -5.31 8.51
C ASN A 81 -3.30 -5.80 7.07
N GLY A 82 -2.20 -5.38 6.43
CA GLY A 82 -1.92 -5.66 5.03
C GLY A 82 -0.97 -6.84 4.81
N VAL A 83 0.02 -7.05 5.68
CA VAL A 83 1.00 -8.14 5.49
C VAL A 83 0.76 -9.27 6.46
N LEU A 84 0.87 -8.99 7.77
CA LEU A 84 0.88 -10.03 8.79
C LEU A 84 -0.41 -10.85 8.78
N LYS A 85 -1.56 -10.17 8.68
CA LYS A 85 -2.87 -10.82 8.56
C LYS A 85 -2.94 -11.82 7.40
N HIS A 86 -2.37 -11.49 6.25
CA HIS A 86 -2.40 -12.36 5.07
C HIS A 86 -1.40 -13.52 5.18
N VAL A 87 -0.24 -13.29 5.78
CA VAL A 87 0.75 -14.35 6.05
C VAL A 87 0.19 -15.36 7.06
N LEU A 88 -0.45 -14.89 8.14
CA LEU A 88 -1.07 -15.76 9.14
C LEU A 88 -2.25 -16.58 8.57
N ASN A 89 -2.88 -16.10 7.51
CA ASN A 89 -3.95 -16.80 6.81
C ASN A 89 -3.47 -17.88 5.81
N VAL A 90 -2.17 -18.20 5.74
CA VAL A 90 -1.66 -19.27 4.87
C VAL A 90 -2.32 -20.64 5.13
N GLY A 91 -2.77 -20.90 6.37
CA GLY A 91 -3.53 -22.10 6.72
C GLY A 91 -5.03 -22.03 6.36
N ASN A 92 -5.53 -20.86 5.95
CA ASN A 92 -6.94 -20.56 5.71
C ASN A 92 -7.16 -20.01 4.29
N LEU A 93 -6.54 -20.63 3.28
CA LEU A 93 -6.62 -20.14 1.88
C LEU A 93 -8.04 -20.16 1.29
N HIS A 94 -8.97 -20.93 1.87
CA HIS A 94 -10.39 -20.94 1.49
C HIS A 94 -11.09 -19.59 1.73
N LEU A 95 -10.49 -18.69 2.52
CA LEU A 95 -10.97 -17.32 2.74
C LEU A 95 -10.70 -16.38 1.56
N TYR A 96 -9.96 -16.84 0.56
CA TYR A 96 -9.58 -16.11 -0.64
C TYR A 96 -10.24 -16.77 -1.84
N GLN A 97 -10.62 -15.97 -2.83
CA GLN A 97 -11.11 -16.50 -4.10
C GLN A 97 -10.13 -17.50 -4.74
N SER A 98 -8.83 -17.23 -4.67
CA SER A 98 -7.79 -18.17 -5.12
C SER A 98 -6.44 -17.95 -4.42
N VAL A 99 -5.52 -18.89 -4.60
CA VAL A 99 -4.13 -18.76 -4.15
C VAL A 99 -3.45 -17.53 -4.78
N TRP A 100 -3.81 -17.19 -6.02
CA TRP A 100 -3.25 -16.03 -6.71
C TRP A 100 -3.73 -14.70 -6.14
N THR A 101 -4.99 -14.61 -5.71
CA THR A 101 -5.50 -13.40 -5.04
C THR A 101 -4.87 -13.23 -3.66
N TRP A 102 -4.65 -14.34 -2.93
CA TRP A 102 -3.89 -14.32 -1.68
C TRP A 102 -2.44 -13.84 -1.87
N LEU A 103 -1.71 -14.44 -2.82
CA LEU A 103 -0.32 -14.06 -3.11
C LEU A 103 -0.23 -12.60 -3.54
N SER A 104 -1.16 -12.14 -4.38
CA SER A 104 -1.23 -10.75 -4.81
C SER A 104 -1.50 -9.80 -3.64
N ALA A 105 -2.33 -10.19 -2.67
CA ALA A 105 -2.58 -9.40 -1.47
C ALA A 105 -1.28 -9.22 -0.67
N ILE A 106 -0.50 -10.29 -0.45
CA ILE A 106 0.79 -10.21 0.24
C ILE A 106 1.75 -9.31 -0.55
N LEU A 107 1.86 -9.50 -1.87
CA LEU A 107 2.80 -8.77 -2.71
C LEU A 107 2.52 -7.27 -2.73
N VAL A 108 1.26 -6.87 -2.92
CA VAL A 108 0.88 -5.45 -2.92
C VAL A 108 1.14 -4.81 -1.56
N ASN A 109 0.68 -5.43 -0.47
CA ASN A 109 0.82 -4.86 0.86
C ASN A 109 2.28 -4.83 1.35
N SER A 110 3.07 -5.86 1.05
CA SER A 110 4.50 -5.89 1.40
C SER A 110 5.28 -4.82 0.65
N SER A 111 5.01 -4.65 -0.65
CA SER A 111 5.59 -3.58 -1.47
C SER A 111 5.27 -2.21 -0.88
N GLY A 112 4.00 -1.96 -0.56
CA GLY A 112 3.57 -0.72 0.09
C GLY A 112 4.25 -0.48 1.43
N THR A 113 4.36 -1.52 2.27
CA THR A 113 4.99 -1.42 3.60
C THR A 113 6.47 -1.08 3.49
N VAL A 114 7.19 -1.67 2.52
CA VAL A 114 8.59 -1.35 2.25
C VAL A 114 8.73 0.10 1.77
N LEU A 115 7.89 0.56 0.84
CA LEU A 115 7.93 1.94 0.36
C LEU A 115 7.61 2.94 1.49
N ALA A 116 6.65 2.62 2.36
CA ALA A 116 6.32 3.43 3.53
C ALA A 116 7.51 3.46 4.51
N MET A 117 8.20 2.34 4.72
CA MET A 117 9.37 2.27 5.60
C MET A 117 10.53 3.12 5.07
N ILE A 118 10.81 3.05 3.77
CA ILE A 118 11.79 3.93 3.11
C ILE A 118 11.42 5.40 3.33
N GLY A 119 10.13 5.73 3.14
CA GLY A 119 9.57 7.06 3.39
C GLY A 119 9.78 7.53 4.84
N ALA A 120 9.39 6.72 5.81
CA ALA A 120 9.48 7.02 7.24
C ALA A 120 10.93 7.24 7.70
N CYS A 121 11.82 6.32 7.32
CA CYS A 121 13.24 6.37 7.66
C CYS A 121 14.00 7.48 6.92
N GLY A 122 13.41 8.09 5.89
CA GLY A 122 14.08 9.12 5.09
C GLY A 122 15.17 8.55 4.17
N LEU A 123 15.04 7.28 3.75
CA LEU A 123 16.04 6.57 2.94
C LEU A 123 15.95 6.94 1.46
N PHE A 124 15.92 8.24 1.16
CA PHE A 124 15.87 8.79 -0.19
C PHE A 124 16.70 10.07 -0.29
N GLN A 125 17.24 10.33 -1.48
CA GLN A 125 17.98 11.55 -1.74
C GLN A 125 17.04 12.75 -1.89
N ARG A 126 17.47 13.88 -1.33
CA ARG A 126 16.86 15.18 -1.58
C ARG A 126 17.17 15.58 -3.02
N SER A 127 16.14 15.87 -3.82
CA SER A 127 16.36 16.41 -5.16
C SER A 127 17.16 17.70 -5.03
N SER A 128 18.33 17.75 -5.65
CA SER A 128 19.23 18.90 -5.66
C SER A 128 18.74 19.93 -6.69
N ASN A 129 17.55 20.49 -6.49
CA ASN A 129 17.16 21.74 -7.12
C ASN A 129 17.11 22.80 -6.02
N GLN A 130 18.29 23.27 -5.64
CA GLN A 130 18.47 24.57 -5.01
C GLN A 130 19.54 25.30 -5.84
N SER A 131 19.06 26.13 -6.76
CA SER A 131 19.75 27.31 -7.26
C SER A 131 18.74 28.45 -7.23
#